data_AF-A0A258RDX6-F1
#
_entry.id   AF-A0A258RDX6-F1
#
_cell.length_a   1.000
_cell.length_b   1.000
_cell.length_c   1.000
_cell.angle_alpha   90.00
_cell.angle_beta   90.00
_cell.angle_gamma   90.00
#
_symmetry.space_group_name_H-M   'P 1'
#
loop_
_entity.id
_entity.type
_entity.pdbx_description
1 polymer ?
#
loop_
_entity_poly.entity_id
_entity_poly.type
_entity_poly.pdbx_seq_one_letter_code
_entity_poly.pdbx_strand_id
1 'polypeptide(L)'
;MGQSHPFEPAARRVPARRGWGGLLLVWAFLASSTAAWAELSFPPLSGRVVDAAGILDAATVRSLDAKLAAQEAKATDQFVIATVPSLQGTSIEDYANRLFRFWQIGQARKNNGVLLLVAPA
;
A
#
# COMPACT_ATOMS: atom_id res chain seq x y z
N MET A 1 -17.46 40.86 -84.46
CA MET A 1 -18.01 39.70 -83.74
C MET A 1 -16.85 38.80 -83.32
N GLY A 2 -16.65 38.55 -82.02
CA GLY A 2 -15.56 37.71 -81.54
C GLY A 2 -15.34 37.77 -80.02
N GLN A 3 -16.39 37.40 -79.27
CA GLN A 3 -16.40 36.80 -77.92
C GLN A 3 -15.30 37.22 -76.91
N SER A 4 -15.67 38.07 -75.94
CA SER A 4 -14.99 38.22 -74.65
C SER A 4 -15.41 37.10 -73.70
N HIS A 5 -14.52 36.15 -73.41
CA HIS A 5 -14.72 35.18 -72.33
C HIS A 5 -14.30 35.80 -70.98
N PRO A 6 -15.16 35.84 -69.96
CA PRO A 6 -14.78 36.24 -68.62
C PRO A 6 -14.06 35.09 -67.88
N PHE A 7 -13.01 35.43 -67.13
CA PHE A 7 -12.30 34.51 -66.24
C PHE A 7 -13.20 34.16 -65.03
N GLU A 8 -13.56 32.89 -64.89
CA GLU A 8 -14.20 32.32 -63.70
C GLU A 8 -13.20 32.25 -62.54
N PRO A 9 -13.49 32.78 -61.34
CA PRO A 9 -12.63 32.59 -60.19
C PRO A 9 -12.88 31.20 -59.57
N ALA A 10 -11.83 30.37 -59.56
CA ALA A 10 -11.85 29.07 -58.90
C ALA A 10 -12.13 29.24 -57.39
N ALA A 11 -13.28 28.73 -56.94
CA ALA A 11 -13.65 28.68 -55.53
C ALA A 11 -12.64 27.83 -54.72
N ARG A 12 -11.87 28.47 -53.84
CA ARG A 12 -11.01 27.76 -52.86
C ARG A 12 -11.89 26.98 -51.90
N ARG A 13 -11.87 25.66 -52.01
CA ARG A 13 -12.40 24.77 -50.98
C ARG A 13 -11.39 24.69 -49.82
N VAL A 14 -11.76 25.22 -48.66
CA VAL A 14 -10.99 25.04 -47.42
C VAL A 14 -11.20 23.59 -46.95
N PRO A 15 -10.16 22.76 -46.79
CA PRO A 15 -10.33 21.43 -46.24
C PRO A 15 -10.62 21.51 -44.74
N ALA A 16 -11.78 20.99 -44.34
CA ALA A 16 -12.17 20.81 -42.95
C ALA A 16 -11.21 19.83 -42.26
N ARG A 17 -10.34 20.35 -41.38
CA ARG A 17 -9.45 19.54 -40.54
C ARG A 17 -10.28 18.85 -39.45
N ARG A 18 -10.66 17.60 -39.72
CA ARG A 18 -11.40 16.70 -38.82
C ARG A 18 -10.57 16.38 -37.55
N GLY A 19 -10.85 17.11 -36.47
CA GLY A 19 -11.27 16.57 -35.16
C GLY A 19 -10.45 15.50 -34.40
N TRP A 20 -9.20 15.19 -34.74
CA TRP A 20 -8.44 14.15 -34.00
C TRP A 20 -7.84 14.64 -32.66
N GLY A 21 -7.76 15.96 -32.44
CA GLY A 21 -7.17 16.53 -31.22
C GLY A 21 -7.99 16.30 -29.95
N GLY A 22 -9.32 16.17 -30.06
CA GLY A 22 -10.19 15.94 -28.90
C GLY A 22 -10.03 14.55 -28.29
N LEU A 23 -9.77 13.53 -29.11
CA LEU A 23 -9.65 12.14 -28.66
C LEU A 23 -8.33 11.89 -27.90
N LEU A 24 -7.26 12.56 -28.30
CA LEU A 24 -5.96 12.48 -27.62
C LEU A 24 -5.97 13.16 -26.24
N LEU A 25 -6.71 14.26 -26.10
CA LEU A 25 -6.84 14.97 -24.82
C LEU A 25 -7.66 14.18 -23.80
N VAL A 26 -8.71 13.46 -24.23
CA VAL A 26 -9.49 12.56 -23.36
C VAL A 26 -8.66 11.37 -22.89
N TRP A 27 -7.82 10.80 -23.78
CA TRP A 27 -6.90 9.72 -23.41
C TRP A 27 -5.83 10.17 -22.40
N ALA A 28 -5.26 11.36 -22.58
CA ALA A 28 -4.30 11.92 -21.63
C ALA A 28 -4.92 12.19 -20.24
N PHE A 29 -6.20 12.57 -20.20
CA PHE A 29 -6.92 12.82 -18.95
C PHE A 29 -7.25 11.52 -18.19
N LEU A 30 -7.60 10.42 -18.89
CA LEU A 30 -7.83 9.11 -18.25
C LEU A 30 -6.55 8.48 -17.69
N ALA A 31 -5.38 8.77 -18.27
CA ALA A 31 -4.10 8.22 -17.81
C ALA A 31 -3.57 8.86 -16.51
N SER A 32 -4.16 9.98 -16.06
CA SER A 32 -3.63 10.77 -14.93
C SER A 32 -4.16 10.36 -13.55
N SER A 33 -5.04 9.35 -13.47
CA SER A 33 -5.73 8.96 -12.22
C SER A 33 -5.22 7.63 -11.65
N THR A 34 -3.91 7.42 -11.57
CA THR A 34 -3.37 6.35 -10.71
C THR A 34 -3.21 6.89 -9.31
N ALA A 35 -4.25 6.76 -8.48
CA ALA A 35 -4.05 6.89 -7.04
C ALA A 35 -3.07 5.79 -6.60
N ALA A 36 -1.86 6.17 -6.21
CA ALA A 36 -0.90 5.24 -5.63
C ALA A 36 -1.40 4.89 -4.22
N TRP A 37 -1.88 3.66 -4.03
CA TRP A 37 -2.13 3.13 -2.70
C TRP A 37 -0.78 2.80 -2.09
N ALA A 38 -0.38 3.51 -1.03
CA ALA A 38 0.85 3.17 -0.33
C ALA A 38 0.70 1.76 0.25
N GLU A 39 1.53 0.82 -0.21
CA GLU A 39 1.57 -0.52 0.34
C GLU A 39 2.23 -0.48 1.73
N LEU A 40 1.58 -1.08 2.73
CA LEU A 40 2.14 -1.14 4.08
C LEU A 40 3.39 -2.03 4.08
N SER A 41 4.48 -1.50 4.64
CA SER A 41 5.68 -2.26 4.92
C SER A 41 5.65 -2.83 6.34
N PHE A 42 5.96 -4.11 6.51
CA PHE A 42 5.96 -4.77 7.81
C PHE A 42 7.37 -5.22 8.19
N PRO A 43 7.77 -5.09 9.48
CA PRO A 43 9.02 -5.68 9.95
C PRO A 43 8.97 -7.21 9.82
N PRO A 44 10.11 -7.87 9.57
CA PRO A 44 10.16 -9.33 9.56
C PRO A 44 9.93 -9.89 10.97
N LEU A 45 9.28 -11.05 11.07
CA LEU A 45 9.12 -11.75 12.34
C LEU A 45 10.47 -12.38 12.73
N SER A 46 11.11 -11.85 13.76
CA SER A 46 12.43 -12.31 14.24
C SER A 46 12.39 -13.11 15.55
N GLY A 47 11.22 -13.23 16.19
CA GLY A 47 11.06 -13.90 17.48
C GLY A 47 9.72 -13.57 18.13
N ARG A 48 9.60 -13.82 19.44
CA ARG A 48 8.38 -13.46 20.20
C ARG A 48 8.33 -11.97 20.52
N VAL A 49 9.46 -11.27 20.38
CA VAL A 49 9.56 -9.82 20.54
C VAL A 49 10.23 -9.25 19.30
N VAL A 50 9.56 -8.31 18.64
CA VAL A 50 10.07 -7.54 17.50
C VAL A 50 10.02 -6.06 17.88
N ASP A 51 11.16 -5.49 18.25
CA ASP A 51 11.27 -4.08 18.62
C ASP A 51 11.73 -3.23 17.43
N ALA A 52 10.83 -2.95 16.47
CA ALA A 52 11.16 -2.13 15.31
C ALA A 52 11.18 -0.62 15.63
N ALA A 53 10.56 -0.21 16.74
CA ALA A 53 10.62 1.18 17.22
C ALA A 53 11.91 1.51 17.99
N GLY A 54 12.68 0.49 18.41
CA GLY A 54 13.92 0.66 19.17
C GLY A 54 13.70 1.26 20.57
N ILE A 55 12.55 0.95 21.19
CA ILE A 55 12.16 1.51 22.49
C ILE A 55 12.44 0.56 23.66
N LEU A 56 12.85 -0.68 23.38
CA LEU A 56 13.17 -1.69 24.38
C LEU A 56 14.69 -1.92 24.43
N ASP A 57 15.26 -1.97 25.63
CA ASP A 57 16.66 -2.39 25.79
C ASP A 57 16.82 -3.91 25.58
N ALA A 58 18.04 -4.35 25.28
CA ALA A 58 18.33 -5.74 24.98
C ALA A 58 18.05 -6.71 26.14
N ALA A 59 18.18 -6.27 27.40
CA ALA A 59 17.86 -7.10 28.56
C ALA A 59 16.35 -7.29 28.69
N THR A 60 15.58 -6.23 28.46
CA THR A 60 14.11 -6.28 28.40
C THR A 60 13.63 -7.22 27.30
N VAL A 61 14.15 -7.10 26.08
CA VAL A 61 13.81 -8.00 24.95
C VAL A 61 14.07 -9.46 25.32
N ARG A 62 15.24 -9.79 25.87
CA ARG A 62 15.59 -11.16 26.29
C ARG A 62 14.69 -11.68 27.40
N SER A 63 14.38 -10.84 28.39
CA SER A 63 13.50 -11.18 29.52
C SER A 63 12.08 -11.49 29.04
N LEU A 64 11.54 -10.65 28.14
CA LEU A 64 10.23 -10.85 27.54
C LEU A 64 10.20 -12.11 26.68
N ASP A 65 11.18 -12.32 25.81
CA ASP A 65 11.23 -13.51 24.94
C ASP A 65 11.25 -14.81 25.78
N ALA A 66 12.07 -14.87 26.83
CA ALA A 66 12.10 -16.00 27.76
C ALA A 66 10.78 -16.24 28.48
N LYS A 67 10.10 -15.16 28.92
CA LYS A 67 8.77 -15.26 29.57
C LYS A 67 7.72 -15.79 28.60
N LEU A 68 7.69 -15.26 27.38
CA LEU A 68 6.73 -15.68 26.36
C LEU A 68 6.98 -17.13 25.91
N ALA A 69 8.26 -17.55 25.80
CA ALA A 69 8.60 -18.94 25.52
C ALA A 69 8.11 -19.88 26.62
N ALA A 70 8.28 -19.51 27.90
CA ALA A 70 7.79 -20.28 29.03
C ALA A 70 6.25 -20.33 29.09
N GLN A 71 5.55 -19.29 28.63
CA GLN A 71 4.10 -19.27 28.55
C GLN A 71 3.58 -20.16 27.41
N GLU A 72 4.17 -20.04 26.21
CA GLU A 72 3.82 -20.87 25.06
C GLU A 72 3.99 -22.36 25.37
N ALA A 73 5.05 -22.73 26.10
CA ALA A 73 5.27 -24.10 26.55
C ALA A 73 4.18 -24.63 27.51
N LYS A 74 3.46 -23.75 28.22
CA LYS A 74 2.43 -24.11 29.21
C LYS A 74 1.01 -24.05 28.64
N ALA A 75 0.70 -23.01 27.86
CA ALA A 75 -0.65 -22.71 27.39
C ALA A 75 -0.85 -23.05 25.90
N THR A 76 0.20 -23.43 25.17
CA THR A 76 0.23 -23.66 23.71
C THR A 76 0.06 -22.38 22.87
N ASP A 77 -0.45 -21.28 23.44
CA ASP A 77 -0.66 -20.00 22.76
C ASP A 77 0.65 -19.35 22.27
N GLN A 78 0.62 -18.84 21.05
CA GLN A 78 1.74 -18.12 20.46
C GLN A 78 1.55 -16.62 20.64
N PHE A 79 2.18 -16.08 21.68
CA PHE A 79 2.11 -14.65 22.01
C PHE A 79 3.33 -13.91 21.45
N VAL A 80 3.07 -12.87 20.64
CA VAL A 80 4.09 -12.03 20.02
C VAL A 80 3.90 -10.58 20.43
N ILE A 81 4.99 -9.89 20.76
CA ILE A 81 5.04 -8.46 21.04
C ILE A 81 5.74 -7.76 19.88
N ALA A 82 5.12 -6.72 19.34
CA ALA A 82 5.71 -5.88 18.31
C ALA A 82 5.66 -4.41 18.73
N THR A 83 6.77 -3.71 18.55
CA THR A 83 6.79 -2.24 18.57
C THR A 83 7.08 -1.76 17.16
N VAL A 84 6.37 -0.74 16.69
CA VAL A 84 6.60 -0.13 15.37
C VAL A 84 6.67 1.38 15.50
N PRO A 85 7.56 2.06 14.75
CA PRO A 85 7.74 3.51 14.88
C PRO A 85 6.58 4.30 14.25
N SER A 86 5.78 3.68 13.38
CA SER A 86 4.65 4.31 12.71
C SER A 86 3.65 3.27 12.21
N LEU A 87 2.38 3.64 12.23
CA LEU A 87 1.28 2.89 11.61
C LEU A 87 1.10 3.22 10.11
N GLN A 88 2.02 3.99 9.49
CA GLN A 88 2.00 4.35 8.06
C GLN A 88 0.68 4.99 7.60
N GLY A 89 0.07 5.79 8.46
CA GLY A 89 -1.18 6.51 8.17
C GLY A 89 -2.44 5.65 8.20
N THR A 90 -2.37 4.40 8.67
CA THR A 90 -3.56 3.58 8.94
C THR A 90 -3.94 3.57 10.43
N SER A 91 -5.10 3.00 10.76
CA SER A 91 -5.50 2.77 12.14
C SER A 91 -4.69 1.63 12.78
N ILE A 92 -4.61 1.62 14.11
CA ILE A 92 -3.88 0.57 14.84
C ILE A 92 -4.49 -0.81 14.59
N GLU A 93 -5.81 -0.89 14.46
CA GLU A 93 -6.55 -2.13 14.19
C GLU A 93 -6.27 -2.67 12.79
N ASP A 94 -6.30 -1.82 11.75
CA ASP A 94 -5.99 -2.26 10.38
C ASP A 94 -4.52 -2.67 10.25
N TYR A 95 -3.60 -1.91 10.85
CA TYR A 95 -2.18 -2.28 10.89
C TYR A 95 -1.98 -3.62 11.61
N ALA A 96 -2.53 -3.77 12.81
CA ALA A 96 -2.38 -4.99 13.61
C ALA A 96 -2.96 -6.21 12.90
N ASN A 97 -4.15 -6.09 12.29
CA ASN A 97 -4.76 -7.19 11.56
C ASN A 97 -3.92 -7.62 10.34
N ARG A 98 -3.39 -6.66 9.58
CA ARG A 98 -2.53 -6.96 8.43
C ARG A 98 -1.21 -7.55 8.86
N LEU A 99 -0.59 -7.02 9.92
CA LEU A 99 0.65 -7.55 10.49
C LEU A 99 0.45 -8.98 11.01
N PHE A 100 -0.64 -9.23 11.74
CA PHE A 100 -0.99 -10.56 12.24
C PHE A 100 -1.11 -11.59 11.10
N ARG A 101 -1.75 -11.20 10.00
CA ARG A 101 -1.88 -12.03 8.80
C ARG A 101 -0.57 -12.20 8.05
N PHE A 102 0.23 -11.14 7.93
CA PHE A 102 1.54 -11.16 7.29
C PHE A 102 2.50 -12.12 8.00
N TRP A 103 2.48 -12.13 9.34
CA TRP A 103 3.29 -13.03 10.16
C TRP A 103 2.67 -14.42 10.37
N GLN A 104 1.42 -14.62 9.97
CA GLN A 104 0.68 -15.86 10.17
C GLN A 104 0.77 -16.35 11.63
N ILE A 105 0.56 -15.45 12.59
CA ILE A 105 0.69 -15.77 14.02
C ILE A 105 -0.39 -16.78 14.42
N GLY A 106 0.01 -17.81 15.15
CA GLY A 106 -0.87 -18.87 15.63
C GLY A 106 -0.81 -20.12 14.74
N GLN A 107 -1.14 -21.26 15.34
CA GLN A 107 -1.18 -22.52 14.60
C GLN A 107 -2.49 -22.59 13.81
N ALA A 108 -2.42 -22.91 12.52
CA ALA A 108 -3.56 -22.89 11.60
C ALA A 108 -4.81 -23.67 12.07
N ARG A 109 -4.64 -24.66 12.94
CA ARG A 109 -5.75 -25.45 13.51
C ARG A 109 -6.15 -25.06 14.93
N LYS A 110 -5.35 -24.26 15.63
CA LYS A 110 -5.58 -23.92 17.04
C LYS A 110 -6.02 -22.48 17.26
N ASN A 111 -5.86 -21.59 16.27
CA ASN A 111 -6.28 -20.19 16.34
C ASN A 111 -5.81 -19.49 17.63
N ASN A 112 -4.59 -19.79 18.04
CA ASN A 112 -4.06 -19.47 19.36
C ASN A 112 -2.95 -18.40 19.30
N GLY A 113 -3.00 -17.56 18.26
CA GLY A 113 -2.07 -16.46 18.08
C GLY A 113 -2.56 -15.22 18.80
N VAL A 114 -1.68 -14.56 19.54
CA VAL A 114 -1.96 -13.26 20.18
C VAL A 114 -0.85 -12.28 19.80
N LEU A 115 -1.23 -11.09 19.36
CA LEU A 115 -0.32 -9.99 19.03
C LEU A 115 -0.58 -8.82 19.97
N LEU A 116 0.46 -8.39 20.69
CA LEU A 116 0.50 -7.09 21.37
C LEU A 116 1.29 -6.12 20.50
N LEU A 117 0.61 -5.16 19.89
CA LEU A 117 1.22 -4.10 19.09
C LEU A 117 1.30 -2.80 19.88
N VAL A 118 2.47 -2.16 19.86
CA VAL A 118 2.70 -0.83 20.43
C VAL A 118 3.25 0.10 19.35
N ALA A 119 2.57 1.23 19.12
CA ALA A 119 3.03 2.31 18.29
C ALA A 119 3.14 3.58 19.15
N PRO A 120 4.35 4.03 19.52
CA PRO A 120 4.53 5.16 20.42
C PRO A 120 4.29 6.53 19.76
N ALA A 121 4.15 6.57 18.43
CA ALA A 121 3.99 7.79 17.62
C ALA A 121 2.87 7.63 16.58
#